data_AF-A0A9X9A3X1-F1
#
_entry.id   AF-A0A9X9A3X1-F1
#
_cell.length_a   1.000
_cell.length_b   1.000
_cell.length_c   1.000
_cell.angle_alpha   90.00
_cell.angle_beta   90.00
_cell.angle_gamma   90.00
#
_symmetry.space_group_name_H-M   'P 1'
#
loop_
_entity.id
_entity.type
_entity.pdbx_description
1 polymer ?
#
loop_
_entity_poly.entity_id
_entity_poly.type
_entity_poly.pdbx_seq_one_letter_code
_entity_poly.pdbx_strand_id
1 'polypeptide(L)'
;KGYVFFAYPKKGNARYSTFIHRDEMFPALNVGEDGYVGESDIKFARMVSMDEVFTVVGLKREKKKTTKTSAMSQCVADYADRIKDVEALLANHPNELK
;
A
#
# COMPACT_ATOMS: atom_id res chain seq x y z
N LYS A 1 18.59 -1.92 -9.41
CA LYS A 1 17.29 -2.38 -8.87
C LYS A 1 17.49 -3.82 -8.38
N GLY A 2 17.43 -4.05 -7.06
CA GLY A 2 17.67 -5.36 -6.48
C GLY A 2 16.39 -6.18 -6.44
N TYR A 3 16.50 -7.48 -6.69
CA TYR A 3 15.42 -8.44 -6.53
C TYR A 3 15.89 -9.56 -5.60
N VAL A 4 14.97 -10.03 -4.77
CA VAL A 4 15.18 -11.20 -3.94
C VAL A 4 14.11 -12.22 -4.33
N PHE A 5 14.54 -13.43 -4.67
CA PHE A 5 13.65 -14.51 -5.05
C PHE A 5 13.76 -15.63 -4.03
N PHE A 6 12.62 -16.11 -3.56
CA PHE A 6 12.54 -17.26 -2.65
C PHE A 6 11.63 -18.31 -3.28
N ALA A 7 12.12 -19.54 -3.39
CA ALA A 7 11.33 -20.68 -3.84
C ALA A 7 10.89 -21.50 -2.62
N TYR A 8 9.63 -21.90 -2.58
CA TYR A 8 9.11 -22.76 -1.52
C TYR A 8 8.16 -23.83 -2.07
N PRO A 9 8.07 -24.99 -1.41
CA PRO A 9 7.20 -26.08 -1.85
C PRO A 9 5.73 -25.73 -1.65
N LYS A 10 4.91 -25.92 -2.69
CA LYS A 10 3.46 -25.63 -2.66
C LYS A 10 2.66 -26.82 -2.10
N LYS A 11 1.44 -26.53 -1.66
CA LYS A 11 0.51 -27.56 -1.14
C LYS A 11 0.23 -28.61 -2.22
N GLY A 12 0.30 -29.88 -1.84
CA GLY A 12 0.09 -31.01 -2.76
C GLY A 12 1.30 -31.35 -3.62
N ASN A 13 2.49 -30.84 -3.29
CA ASN A 13 3.71 -31.26 -3.97
C ASN A 13 4.04 -32.74 -3.66
N ALA A 14 4.56 -33.47 -4.64
CA ALA A 14 4.83 -34.90 -4.51
C ALA A 14 6.17 -35.24 -3.82
N ARG A 15 7.00 -34.23 -3.51
CA ARG A 15 8.42 -34.42 -3.14
C ARG A 15 8.71 -34.15 -1.67
N TYR A 16 7.99 -33.23 -1.04
CA TYR A 16 8.22 -32.73 0.31
C TYR A 16 6.93 -32.82 1.12
N SER A 17 7.06 -33.27 2.38
CA SER A 17 5.96 -33.30 3.34
C SER A 17 5.57 -31.89 3.84
N THR A 18 6.50 -30.94 3.79
CA THR A 18 6.29 -29.55 4.17
C THR A 18 5.84 -28.72 2.97
N PHE A 19 4.88 -27.83 3.19
CA PHE A 19 4.44 -26.84 2.21
C PHE A 19 4.16 -25.52 2.91
N ILE A 20 4.18 -24.44 2.15
CA ILE A 20 3.74 -23.12 2.64
C ILE A 20 2.47 -22.73 1.88
N HIS A 21 1.42 -22.37 2.59
CA HIS A 21 0.23 -21.81 1.95
C HIS A 21 0.48 -20.36 1.53
N ARG A 22 -0.06 -19.96 0.37
CA ARG A 22 0.09 -18.59 -0.13
C ARG A 22 -0.40 -17.55 0.89
N ASP A 23 -1.50 -17.85 1.58
CA ASP A 23 -2.09 -16.93 2.56
C ASP A 23 -1.31 -16.88 3.88
N GLU A 24 -0.55 -17.91 4.22
CA GLU A 24 0.32 -17.92 5.42
C GLU A 24 1.63 -17.16 5.19
N MET A 25 2.02 -17.02 3.92
CA MET A 25 3.26 -16.34 3.54
C MET A 25 3.18 -14.83 3.80
N PHE A 26 2.07 -14.17 3.46
CA PHE A 26 1.93 -12.71 3.62
C PHE A 26 2.06 -12.25 5.09
N PRO A 27 1.38 -12.90 6.07
CA PRO A 27 1.61 -12.64 7.49
C PRO A 27 3.04 -12.96 7.93
N ALA A 28 3.62 -14.07 7.48
CA ALA A 28 4.98 -14.47 7.88
C ALA A 28 6.07 -13.51 7.39
N LEU A 29 5.89 -12.91 6.20
CA LEU A 29 6.77 -11.87 5.69
C LEU A 29 6.45 -10.48 6.28
N ASN A 30 5.46 -10.34 7.15
CA ASN A 30 5.03 -9.04 7.69
C ASN A 30 4.74 -8.02 6.57
N VAL A 31 4.03 -8.46 5.53
CA VAL A 31 3.66 -7.60 4.39
C VAL A 31 2.48 -6.72 4.80
N GLY A 32 2.68 -5.41 4.80
CA GLY A 32 1.62 -4.43 5.03
C GLY A 32 0.63 -4.33 3.87
N GLU A 33 -0.47 -3.61 4.06
CA GLU A 33 -1.50 -3.40 3.02
C GLU A 33 -0.96 -2.72 1.75
N ASP A 34 0.12 -1.94 1.89
CA ASP A 34 0.81 -1.27 0.78
C ASP A 34 1.76 -2.20 -0.01
N GLY A 35 1.86 -3.47 0.41
CA GLY A 35 2.69 -4.52 -0.17
C GLY A 35 4.15 -4.46 0.25
N TYR A 36 4.52 -3.62 1.22
CA TYR A 36 5.88 -3.51 1.74
C TYR A 36 6.11 -4.47 2.92
N VAL A 37 7.33 -4.99 3.01
CA VAL A 37 7.77 -5.93 4.03
C VAL A 37 8.27 -5.14 5.24
N GLY A 38 7.47 -5.09 6.31
CA GLY A 38 7.75 -4.30 7.51
C GLY A 38 8.07 -2.82 7.19
N GLU A 39 9.12 -2.30 7.82
CA GLU A 39 9.62 -0.92 7.62
C GLU A 39 10.67 -0.80 6.50
N SER A 40 10.84 -1.83 5.66
CA SER A 40 11.90 -1.86 4.64
C SER A 40 11.47 -1.31 3.29
N ASP A 41 12.44 -0.91 2.46
CA ASP A 41 12.27 -0.60 1.02
C ASP A 41 12.03 -1.86 0.15
N ILE A 42 11.51 -2.94 0.74
CA ILE A 42 11.29 -4.21 0.04
C ILE A 42 9.80 -4.35 -0.16
N LYS A 43 9.39 -4.45 -1.43
CA LYS A 43 8.00 -4.59 -1.83
C LYS A 43 7.78 -5.95 -2.49
N PHE A 44 6.67 -6.58 -2.16
CA PHE A 44 6.18 -7.74 -2.90
C PHE A 44 6.00 -7.38 -4.39
N ALA A 45 6.63 -8.15 -5.27
CA ALA A 45 6.58 -7.89 -6.71
C ALA A 45 5.62 -8.85 -7.42
N ARG A 46 5.80 -10.15 -7.23
CA ARG A 46 4.98 -11.20 -7.86
C ARG A 46 5.22 -12.56 -7.23
N MET A 47 4.28 -13.46 -7.43
CA MET A 47 4.42 -14.88 -7.15
C MET A 47 4.28 -15.63 -8.48
N VAL A 48 5.16 -16.59 -8.76
CA VAL A 48 5.23 -17.34 -10.01
C VAL A 48 5.32 -18.82 -9.66
N SER A 49 4.42 -19.64 -10.18
CA SER A 49 4.58 -21.09 -10.09
C SER A 49 5.74 -21.49 -10.98
N MET A 50 6.80 -22.07 -10.41
CA MET A 50 7.97 -22.49 -11.20
C MET A 50 7.73 -23.85 -11.82
N ASP A 51 7.19 -24.78 -11.03
CA ASP A 51 6.90 -26.15 -11.45
C ASP A 51 5.74 -26.72 -10.60
N GLU A 52 5.53 -28.03 -10.63
CA GLU A 52 4.50 -28.74 -9.85
C GLU A 52 4.82 -28.84 -8.34
N VAL A 53 6.06 -28.60 -7.96
CA VAL A 53 6.56 -28.71 -6.58
C VAL A 53 6.74 -27.33 -5.95
N PHE A 54 7.24 -26.34 -6.69
CA PHE A 54 7.69 -25.06 -6.14
C PHE A 54 6.92 -23.86 -6.68
N THR A 55 6.73 -22.89 -5.78
CA THR A 55 6.29 -21.53 -6.09
C THR A 55 7.40 -20.57 -5.71
N VAL A 56 7.70 -19.63 -6.61
CA VAL A 56 8.73 -18.61 -6.44
C VAL A 56 8.07 -17.28 -6.14
N VAL A 57 8.56 -16.60 -5.11
CA VAL A 57 8.17 -15.24 -4.77
C VAL A 57 9.29 -14.31 -5.15
N GLY A 58 8.95 -13.28 -5.91
CA GLY A 58 9.82 -12.15 -6.17
C GLY A 58 9.47 -10.98 -5.26
N LEU A 59 10.46 -10.55 -4.47
CA LEU A 59 10.46 -9.27 -3.79
C LEU A 59 11.38 -8.33 -4.56
N LYS A 60 10.96 -7.08 -4.72
CA LYS A 60 11.77 -6.03 -5.36
C LYS A 60 12.12 -4.97 -4.35
N ARG A 61 13.32 -4.40 -4.46
CA ARG A 61 13.65 -3.18 -3.74
C ARG A 61 12.97 -2.00 -4.43
N GLU A 62 11.98 -1.42 -3.76
CA GLU A 62 11.27 -0.22 -4.19
C GLU A 62 11.34 0.77 -3.03
N LYS A 63 11.99 1.93 -3.25
CA LYS A 63 11.99 2.98 -2.23
C LYS A 63 10.54 3.42 -1.99
N LYS A 64 10.10 3.41 -0.75
CA LYS A 64 8.76 3.91 -0.38
C LYS A 64 8.70 5.37 -0.77
N LYS A 65 8.02 5.67 -1.88
CA LYS A 65 7.75 7.08 -2.23
C LYS A 65 6.80 7.60 -1.18
N THR A 66 7.14 8.73 -0.56
CA THR A 66 6.21 9.48 0.30
C THR A 66 4.83 9.43 -0.33
N THR A 67 3.86 8.92 0.43
CA THR A 67 2.45 8.97 0.06
C THR A 67 2.20 10.42 -0.31
N LYS A 68 1.95 10.70 -1.59
CA LYS A 68 1.54 12.04 -1.97
C LYS A 68 0.31 12.32 -1.11
N THR A 69 0.36 13.39 -0.33
CA THR A 69 -0.79 13.87 0.42
C THR A 69 -1.98 13.82 -0.52
N SER A 70 -3.07 13.17 -0.10
CA SER A 70 -4.27 13.07 -0.91
C SER A 70 -4.57 14.46 -1.46
N ALA A 71 -4.71 14.56 -2.78
CA ALA A 71 -5.06 15.82 -3.40
C ALA A 71 -6.31 16.33 -2.69
N MET A 72 -6.30 17.60 -2.25
CA MET A 72 -7.43 18.16 -1.53
C MET A 72 -8.70 17.90 -2.33
N SER A 73 -9.73 17.40 -1.66
CA SER A 73 -10.98 17.03 -2.29
C SER A 73 -11.51 18.21 -3.11
N GLN A 74 -11.77 17.95 -4.40
CA GLN A 74 -12.35 18.93 -5.32
C GLN A 74 -13.88 18.98 -5.19
N CYS A 75 -14.43 18.49 -4.07
CA CYS A 75 -15.86 18.49 -3.84
C CYS A 75 -16.28 19.80 -3.16
N VAL A 76 -17.31 20.44 -3.70
CA VAL A 76 -17.89 21.69 -3.16
C VAL A 76 -18.38 21.51 -1.72
N ALA A 77 -18.76 20.28 -1.35
CA ALA A 77 -19.22 19.92 -0.02
C ALA A 77 -18.19 20.23 1.09
N ASP A 78 -16.88 20.10 0.80
CA ASP A 78 -15.83 20.24 1.81
C ASP A 78 -15.56 21.68 2.27
N TYR A 79 -16.07 22.67 1.51
CA TYR A 79 -15.98 24.08 1.86
C TYR A 79 -17.33 24.70 2.24
N ALA A 80 -18.44 23.98 2.07
CA ALA A 80 -19.77 24.47 2.41
C ALA A 80 -19.89 24.85 3.89
N ASP A 81 -19.25 24.07 4.77
CA ASP A 81 -19.23 24.36 6.20
C ASP A 81 -18.36 25.58 6.57
N ARG A 82 -17.43 25.97 5.69
CA ARG A 82 -16.55 27.14 5.88
C ARG A 82 -17.17 28.46 5.44
N ILE A 83 -18.38 28.44 4.88
CA ILE A 83 -19.12 29.65 4.53
C ILE A 83 -19.39 30.50 5.78
N LYS A 84 -19.73 29.86 6.91
CA LYS A 84 -19.97 30.54 8.19
C LYS A 84 -18.73 31.28 8.71
N ASP A 85 -17.55 30.72 8.46
CA ASP A 85 -16.28 31.34 8.86
C ASP A 85 -16.01 32.60 8.02
N VAL A 86 -16.37 32.58 6.73
CA VAL A 86 -16.26 33.74 5.84
C VAL A 86 -17.25 34.84 6.25
N GLU A 87 -18.49 34.49 6.61
CA GLU A 87 -19.49 35.43 7.11
C GLU A 87 -19.03 36.12 8.41
N ALA A 88 -18.44 35.36 9.34
CA ALA A 88 -17.89 35.89 10.58
C ALA A 88 -16.68 36.81 10.36
N LEU A 89 -15.84 36.52 9.37
CA LEU A 89 -14.73 37.40 8.98
C LEU A 89 -15.25 38.69 8.32
N LEU A 90 -16.24 38.60 7.43
CA LEU A 90 -16.85 39.77 6.78
C LEU A 90 -17.56 40.70 7.77
N ALA A 91 -18.16 40.16 8.84
CA ALA A 91 -18.80 40.95 9.88
C ALA A 91 -17.83 41.95 10.57
N ASN A 92 -16.52 41.66 10.56
CA ASN A 92 -15.49 42.51 11.14
C ASN A 92 -14.88 43.50 10.12
N HIS A 93 -15.25 43.42 8.83
CA HIS A 93 -14.70 44.24 7.75
C HIS A 93 -15.81 44.85 6.86
N PRO A 94 -16.57 45.84 7.35
CA PRO A 94 -17.72 46.42 6.64
C PRO A 94 -17.37 47.25 5.39
N ASN A 95 -16.10 47.59 5.18
CA ASN A 95 -15.65 48.38 4.01
C ASN A 95 -15.47 47.54 2.74
N GLU A 96 -15.38 46.22 2.86
CA GLU A 96 -15.18 45.29 1.73
C GLU A 96 -16.51 44.89 1.05
N LEU A 97 -17.65 45.35 1.59
CA LEU A 97 -19.00 45.00 1.14
C LEU A 97 -19.55 45.93 0.02
N LYS A 98 -18.69 46.72 -0.61
CA LYS A 98 -19.06 47.70 -1.66
C LYS A 98 -19.02 47.13 -3.06
#